data_AF-A0A9P8URB1-F1
#
_entry.id   AF-A0A9P8URB1-F1
#
_cell.length_a   1.000
_cell.length_b   1.000
_cell.length_c   1.000
_cell.angle_alpha   90.00
_cell.angle_beta   90.00
_cell.angle_gamma   90.00
#
_symmetry.space_group_name_H-M   'P 1'
#
loop_
_entity.id
_entity.type
_entity.pdbx_description
1 polymer ?
#
loop_
_entity_poly.entity_id
_entity_poly.type
_entity_poly.pdbx_seq_one_letter_code
_entity_poly.pdbx_strand_id
1 'polypeptide(L)'
;MIFATALSRPGRLCQPNSSSPTNVECHEALVGVISNPGGYHTNLTGASAGERRGVFNLPCRLPLGRGPGQADPLEFFFANKDMLDIYQGVISRFGSSDQMAATGTITCEGKKVQWWID
;
A
#
# COMPACT_ATOMS: atom_id res chain seq x y z
N MET A 1 -25.67 6.43 11.32
CA MET A 1 -24.30 6.10 11.73
C MET A 1 -24.12 4.59 11.61
N ILE A 2 -23.38 4.13 10.61
CA ILE A 2 -23.06 2.70 10.46
C ILE A 2 -21.61 2.55 10.91
N PHE A 3 -21.44 1.98 12.10
CA PHE A 3 -20.14 1.49 12.57
C PHE A 3 -19.84 0.19 11.80
N ALA A 4 -18.77 0.19 10.99
CA ALA A 4 -18.22 -1.05 10.47
C ALA A 4 -17.36 -1.70 11.56
N THR A 5 -17.87 -2.81 12.11
CA THR A 5 -17.22 -3.61 13.15
C THR A 5 -15.90 -4.18 12.65
N ALA A 6 -14.78 -3.53 12.98
CA ALA A 6 -13.47 -4.18 12.96
C ALA A 6 -13.42 -5.16 14.15
N LEU A 7 -13.62 -6.45 13.88
CA LEU A 7 -13.38 -7.54 14.83
C LEU A 7 -12.03 -7.31 15.52
N SER A 8 -12.04 -7.02 16.83
CA SER A 8 -10.88 -6.99 17.70
C SER A 8 -10.61 -8.41 18.23
N ARG A 9 -9.39 -8.91 18.01
CA ARG A 9 -8.83 -10.14 18.58
C ARG A 9 -7.54 -9.73 19.28
N PRO A 10 -7.29 -10.21 20.51
CA PRO A 10 -6.10 -9.87 21.28
C PRO A 10 -4.88 -10.59 20.68
N GLY A 11 -3.86 -9.80 20.29
CA GLY A 11 -2.64 -10.28 19.62
C GLY A 11 -2.24 -9.47 18.38
N ARG A 12 -2.59 -8.19 18.29
CA ARG A 12 -2.43 -7.37 17.07
C ARG A 12 -1.13 -6.55 17.12
N LEU A 13 -0.07 -7.06 16.50
CA LEU A 13 1.00 -6.20 15.95
C LEU A 13 0.43 -5.49 14.71
N CYS A 14 0.76 -4.20 14.54
CA CYS A 14 0.28 -3.25 13.53
C CYS A 14 -1.04 -2.53 13.87
N GLN A 15 -0.98 -1.57 14.80
CA GLN A 15 -1.90 -0.44 14.79
C GLN A 15 -1.50 0.50 13.63
N PRO A 16 -2.42 0.91 12.74
CA PRO A 16 -2.17 2.05 11.86
C PRO A 16 -2.13 3.30 12.74
N ASN A 17 -0.93 3.80 13.02
CA ASN A 17 -0.75 5.10 13.66
C ASN A 17 -0.81 6.18 12.57
N SER A 18 -1.94 6.33 11.92
CA SER A 18 -2.32 7.46 11.08
C SER A 18 -3.82 7.31 10.82
N SER A 19 -4.59 8.38 10.98
CA SER A 19 -5.91 8.45 10.37
C SER A 19 -5.76 8.10 8.89
N SER A 20 -6.54 7.14 8.39
CA SER A 20 -6.48 6.74 6.98
C SER A 20 -6.51 7.98 6.06
N PRO A 21 -5.72 7.99 4.98
CA PRO A 21 -5.52 9.17 4.17
C PRO A 21 -6.84 9.58 3.54
N THR A 22 -7.02 10.88 3.42
CA THR A 22 -8.15 11.48 2.77
C THR A 22 -8.12 11.25 1.26
N ASN A 23 -9.26 11.40 0.63
CA ASN A 23 -9.33 11.38 -0.83
C ASN A 23 -8.41 12.42 -1.49
N VAL A 24 -8.28 13.60 -0.87
CA VAL A 24 -7.38 14.65 -1.35
C VAL A 24 -5.93 14.20 -1.29
N GLU A 25 -5.49 13.62 -0.16
CA GLU A 25 -4.11 13.14 0.02
C GLU A 25 -3.75 12.03 -0.98
N CYS A 26 -4.69 11.16 -1.35
CA CYS A 26 -4.44 10.13 -2.36
C CYS A 26 -4.48 10.67 -3.80
N HIS A 27 -5.27 11.71 -4.08
CA HIS A 27 -5.16 12.43 -5.36
C HIS A 27 -3.82 13.15 -5.48
N GLU A 28 -3.33 13.78 -4.41
CA GLU A 28 -2.00 14.41 -4.39
C GLU A 28 -0.89 13.36 -4.56
N ALA A 29 -1.00 12.21 -3.90
CA ALA A 29 -0.06 11.10 -4.08
C ALA A 29 -0.06 10.60 -5.54
N LEU A 30 -1.24 10.46 -6.16
CA LEU A 30 -1.37 10.10 -7.58
C LEU A 30 -0.63 11.11 -8.48
N VAL A 31 -0.83 12.42 -8.26
CA VAL A 31 -0.12 13.47 -8.99
C VAL A 31 1.39 13.34 -8.79
N GLY A 32 1.85 13.09 -7.56
CA GLY A 32 3.26 12.89 -7.23
C GLY A 32 3.90 11.71 -7.98
N VAL A 33 3.17 10.60 -8.15
CA VAL A 33 3.63 9.44 -8.94
C VAL A 33 3.69 9.78 -10.43
N ILE A 34 2.69 10.51 -10.96
CA ILE A 34 2.67 10.95 -12.37
C ILE A 34 3.86 11.87 -12.66
N SER A 35 4.18 12.81 -11.77
CA SER A 35 5.24 13.79 -11.95
C SER A 35 6.66 13.22 -11.86
N ASN A 36 6.85 12.01 -11.29
CA ASN A 36 8.15 11.38 -11.12
C ASN A 36 8.26 10.09 -11.93
N PRO A 37 8.31 10.15 -13.28
CA PRO A 37 8.31 8.97 -14.13
C PRO A 37 9.51 8.07 -13.83
N GLY A 38 9.25 6.79 -13.56
CA GLY A 38 10.27 5.79 -13.28
C GLY A 38 9.71 4.54 -12.63
N GLY A 39 10.55 3.85 -11.88
CA GLY A 39 10.14 2.81 -10.96
C GLY A 39 11.17 2.65 -9.86
N TYR A 40 10.78 1.98 -8.80
CA TYR A 40 11.54 1.94 -7.55
C TYR A 40 12.04 0.55 -7.29
N HIS A 41 13.34 0.44 -7.06
CA HIS A 41 13.92 -0.79 -6.55
C HIS A 41 13.49 -0.97 -5.10
N THR A 42 12.70 -2.00 -4.84
CA THR A 42 12.18 -2.30 -3.50
C THR A 42 12.90 -3.50 -2.94
N ASN A 43 13.42 -3.38 -1.71
CA ASN A 43 14.05 -4.46 -0.98
C ASN A 43 13.26 -4.81 0.30
N LEU A 44 12.58 -5.95 0.25
CA LEU A 44 11.86 -6.55 1.39
C LEU A 44 12.59 -7.80 1.92
N THR A 45 13.84 -8.02 1.53
CA THR A 45 14.67 -9.10 2.10
C THR A 45 14.78 -8.91 3.62
N GLY A 46 14.62 -10.02 4.36
CA GLY A 46 14.57 -10.00 5.82
C GLY A 46 13.32 -9.35 6.43
N ALA A 47 12.39 -8.81 5.63
CA ALA A 47 11.13 -8.30 6.14
C ALA A 47 10.28 -9.48 6.64
N SER A 48 9.79 -9.35 7.88
CA SER A 48 8.88 -10.31 8.49
C SER A 48 7.51 -10.28 7.82
N ALA A 49 6.73 -11.37 7.96
CA ALA A 49 5.38 -11.41 7.41
C ALA A 49 4.50 -10.33 8.08
N GLY A 50 3.84 -9.49 7.27
CA GLY A 50 3.05 -8.35 7.75
C GLY A 50 3.85 -7.07 8.03
N GLU A 51 5.18 -7.09 7.89
CA GLU A 51 6.00 -5.89 7.93
C GLU A 51 5.69 -4.98 6.75
N ARG A 52 5.50 -3.69 7.04
CA ARG A 52 5.16 -2.64 6.08
C ARG A 52 6.38 -1.75 5.88
N ARG A 53 6.96 -1.78 4.69
CA ARG A 53 8.05 -0.88 4.28
C ARG A 53 7.51 0.13 3.28
N GLY A 54 7.59 1.40 3.64
CA GLY A 54 7.20 2.50 2.75
C GLY A 54 8.15 2.55 1.56
N VAL A 55 7.59 2.58 0.35
CA VAL A 55 8.37 2.79 -0.88
C VAL A 55 8.50 4.28 -1.17
N PHE A 56 7.51 5.08 -0.74
CA PHE A 56 7.43 6.52 -0.95
C PHE A 56 6.96 7.26 0.29
N ASN A 57 7.43 8.50 0.46
CA ASN A 57 6.92 9.44 1.44
C ASN A 57 5.88 10.37 0.81
N LEU A 58 4.74 9.80 0.40
CA LEU A 58 3.59 10.54 -0.12
C LEU A 58 2.53 10.71 0.98
N PRO A 59 1.62 11.69 0.86
CA PRO A 59 0.56 11.95 1.85
C PRO A 59 -0.35 10.73 2.07
N CYS A 60 -0.71 10.06 0.98
CA CYS A 60 -1.36 8.75 0.99
C CYS A 60 -0.28 7.69 0.83
N ARG A 61 0.02 6.93 1.88
CA ARG A 61 1.18 6.05 1.88
C ARG A 61 0.83 4.75 1.16
N LEU A 62 1.80 4.23 0.42
CA LEU A 62 1.73 2.91 -0.22
C LEU A 62 2.86 2.02 0.31
N PRO A 63 2.77 1.55 1.57
CA PRO A 63 3.73 0.57 2.04
C PRO A 63 3.56 -0.77 1.30
N LEU A 64 4.70 -1.43 1.09
CA LEU A 64 4.79 -2.78 0.57
C LEU A 64 5.30 -3.74 1.64
N GLY A 65 4.97 -5.01 1.47
CA GLY A 65 5.31 -6.06 2.43
C GLY A 65 5.37 -7.42 1.76
N ARG A 66 5.89 -8.39 2.51
CA ARG A 66 6.02 -9.77 2.03
C ARG A 66 4.65 -10.39 1.79
N GLY A 67 4.41 -10.87 0.58
CA GLY A 67 3.20 -11.64 0.27
C GLY A 67 3.25 -13.05 0.88
N PRO A 68 2.10 -13.72 1.04
CA PRO A 68 2.03 -15.07 1.61
C PRO A 68 2.89 -16.07 0.83
N GLY A 69 3.74 -16.82 1.54
CA GLY A 69 4.58 -17.87 0.97
C GLY A 69 5.81 -17.39 0.19
N GLN A 70 6.12 -16.10 0.22
CA GLN A 70 7.28 -15.54 -0.49
C GLN A 70 8.57 -15.73 0.33
N ALA A 71 9.59 -16.38 -0.24
CA ALA A 71 10.91 -16.56 0.39
C ALA A 71 11.88 -15.41 0.07
N ASP A 72 13.03 -15.40 0.73
CA ASP A 72 14.15 -14.51 0.42
C ASP A 72 15.03 -15.05 -0.72
N PRO A 73 15.71 -14.17 -1.48
CA PRO A 73 15.66 -12.70 -1.40
C PRO A 73 14.39 -12.11 -2.05
N LEU A 74 13.80 -11.09 -1.40
CA LEU A 74 12.61 -10.40 -1.88
C LEU A 74 12.94 -8.97 -2.32
N GLU A 75 13.61 -8.88 -3.45
CA GLU A 75 13.93 -7.62 -4.14
C GLU A 75 13.27 -7.60 -5.51
N PHE A 76 12.70 -6.48 -5.92
CA PHE A 76 12.04 -6.35 -7.22
C PHE A 76 11.96 -4.90 -7.65
N PHE A 77 11.80 -4.69 -8.96
CA PHE A 77 11.45 -3.38 -9.49
C PHE A 77 9.95 -3.15 -9.42
N PHE A 78 9.54 -2.05 -8.78
CA PHE A 78 8.15 -1.63 -8.69
C PHE A 78 7.89 -0.47 -9.66
N ALA A 79 7.20 -0.76 -10.76
CA ALA A 79 7.00 0.23 -11.81
C ALA A 79 5.97 1.29 -11.38
N ASN A 80 6.18 2.56 -11.78
CA ASN A 80 5.18 3.61 -11.56
C ASN A 80 3.80 3.25 -12.06
N LYS A 81 3.71 2.54 -13.19
CA LYS A 81 2.43 2.10 -13.72
C LYS A 81 1.65 1.26 -12.70
N ASP A 82 2.31 0.35 -11.97
CA ASP A 82 1.66 -0.49 -10.97
C ASP A 82 1.15 0.35 -9.78
N MET A 83 1.93 1.37 -9.37
CA MET A 83 1.49 2.34 -8.36
C MET A 83 0.27 3.14 -8.81
N LEU A 84 0.28 3.65 -10.04
CA LEU A 84 -0.83 4.40 -10.62
C LEU A 84 -2.09 3.52 -10.68
N ASP A 85 -1.95 2.27 -11.13
CA ASP A 85 -3.07 1.34 -11.21
C ASP A 85 -3.66 1.04 -9.81
N ILE A 86 -2.82 0.95 -8.76
CA ILE A 86 -3.29 0.82 -7.37
C ILE A 86 -4.03 2.08 -6.91
N TYR A 87 -3.42 3.27 -7.02
CA TYR A 87 -4.06 4.52 -6.57
C TYR A 87 -5.37 4.79 -7.32
N GLN A 88 -5.38 4.64 -8.65
CA GLN A 88 -6.58 4.81 -9.47
C GLN A 88 -7.65 3.77 -9.09
N GLY A 89 -7.26 2.51 -8.87
CA GLY A 89 -8.19 1.47 -8.42
C GLY A 89 -8.81 1.76 -7.06
N VAL A 90 -8.02 2.30 -6.11
CA VAL A 90 -8.49 2.69 -4.77
C VAL A 90 -9.38 3.93 -4.86
N ILE A 91 -8.95 4.98 -5.55
CA ILE A 91 -9.75 6.21 -5.75
C ILE A 91 -11.05 5.89 -6.49
N SER A 92 -11.02 5.05 -7.52
CA SER A 92 -12.24 4.69 -8.25
C SER A 92 -13.26 3.93 -7.39
N ARG A 93 -12.82 3.20 -6.37
CA ARG A 93 -13.71 2.42 -5.49
C ARG A 93 -14.15 3.19 -4.26
N PHE A 94 -13.27 4.03 -3.72
CA PHE A 94 -13.43 4.66 -2.41
C PHE A 94 -13.39 6.19 -2.46
N GLY A 95 -13.21 6.81 -3.63
CA GLY A 95 -13.10 8.26 -3.82
C GLY A 95 -14.39 9.05 -3.59
N SER A 96 -15.47 8.42 -3.13
CA SER A 96 -16.62 9.11 -2.54
C SER A 96 -16.58 9.15 -1.01
N SER A 97 -15.60 8.49 -0.39
CA SER A 97 -15.38 8.44 1.05
C SER A 97 -14.38 9.51 1.49
N ASP A 98 -14.55 10.06 2.68
CA ASP A 98 -13.64 11.07 3.24
C ASP A 98 -12.27 10.49 3.57
N GLN A 99 -12.21 9.19 3.87
CA GLN A 99 -11.02 8.43 4.22
C GLN A 99 -10.91 7.18 3.36
N MET A 100 -9.69 6.82 2.97
CA MET A 100 -9.41 5.68 2.11
C MET A 100 -8.39 4.78 2.77
N ALA A 101 -8.76 3.51 2.91
CA ALA A 101 -7.85 2.46 3.30
C ALA A 101 -8.14 1.23 2.44
N ALA A 102 -7.08 0.64 1.91
CA ALA A 102 -7.20 -0.54 1.07
C ALA A 102 -5.97 -1.44 1.29
N THR A 103 -6.13 -2.72 1.02
CA THR A 103 -5.01 -3.65 0.98
C THR A 103 -5.25 -4.69 -0.10
N GLY A 104 -4.17 -5.20 -0.66
CA GLY A 104 -4.24 -6.25 -1.65
C GLY A 104 -2.90 -6.93 -1.85
N THR A 105 -2.88 -7.85 -2.80
CA THR A 105 -1.66 -8.52 -3.23
C THR A 105 -1.43 -8.25 -4.71
N ILE A 106 -0.17 -8.04 -5.07
CA ILE A 106 0.28 -7.89 -6.45
C ILE A 106 1.44 -8.86 -6.69
N THR A 107 1.64 -9.25 -7.95
CA THR A 107 2.79 -10.04 -8.36
C THR A 107 3.72 -9.14 -9.15
N CYS A 108 4.92 -8.90 -8.63
CA CYS A 108 5.96 -8.11 -9.29
C CYS A 108 7.13 -9.05 -9.62
N GLU A 109 7.47 -9.20 -10.89
CA GLU A 109 8.57 -10.07 -11.35
C GLU A 109 8.45 -11.52 -10.84
N GLY A 110 7.22 -12.03 -10.77
CA GLY A 110 6.93 -13.38 -10.25
C GLY A 110 6.94 -13.49 -8.71
N LYS A 111 7.24 -12.40 -7.99
CA LYS A 111 7.23 -12.34 -6.52
C LYS A 111 5.91 -11.80 -6.02
N LYS A 112 5.33 -12.46 -5.01
CA LYS A 112 4.09 -12.02 -4.36
C LYS A 112 4.40 -10.96 -3.33
N VAL A 113 3.74 -9.81 -3.47
CA VAL A 113 3.92 -8.63 -2.62
C VAL A 113 2.56 -8.21 -2.09
N GLN A 114 2.50 -7.85 -0.82
CA GLN A 114 1.32 -7.25 -0.22
C GLN A 114 1.47 -5.73 -0.20
N TRP A 115 0.38 -5.00 -0.45
CA TRP A 115 0.36 -3.55 -0.42
C TRP A 115 -0.78 -3.05 0.47
N TRP A 116 -0.63 -1.83 0.99
CA TRP A 116 -1.66 -1.13 1.74
C TRP A 116 -1.75 0.33 1.30
N ILE A 117 -2.90 0.95 1.49
CA ILE A 117 -3.09 2.40 1.50
C ILE A 117 -3.45 2.79 2.93
N ASP A 118 -2.60 3.59 3.58
CA ASP A 118 -2.71 4.03 4.97
C ASP A 118 -2.12 5.43 5.25
#